data_AF-A0A3S0DGC6-F1
#
_entry.id   AF-A0A3S0DGC6-F1
#
_cell.length_a   1.000
_cell.length_b   1.000
_cell.length_c   1.000
_cell.angle_alpha   90.00
_cell.angle_beta   90.00
_cell.angle_gamma   90.00
#
_symmetry.space_group_name_H-M   'P 1'
#
loop_
_entity.id
_entity.type
_entity.pdbx_description
1 polymer ?
#
loop_
_entity_poly.entity_id
_entity_poly.type
_entity_poly.pdbx_seq_one_letter_code
_entity_poly.pdbx_strand_id
1 'polypeptide(L)'
;MRGSWRLFVLSVVFLAAVWFLERLLVPGIVPIAWADHRQPLWAVETAFVLRSLKILAAGIALLSLVFSLAVWGRRQVQSEPRDLA
;
A
#
# COMPACT_ATOMS: atom_id res chain seq x y z
N MET A 1 -8.29 3.96 20.11
CA MET A 1 -7.47 2.93 19.43
C MET A 1 -8.11 2.35 18.16
N ARG A 2 -9.29 2.82 17.69
CA ARG A 2 -9.99 2.23 16.53
C ARG A 2 -9.77 2.96 15.19
N GLY A 3 -9.20 4.18 15.20
CA GLY A 3 -9.04 5.02 14.00
C GLY A 3 -7.88 4.58 13.09
N SER A 4 -6.66 4.52 13.65
CA SER A 4 -5.43 4.23 12.86
C SER A 4 -5.42 2.83 12.24
N TRP A 5 -5.91 1.82 12.99
CA TRP A 5 -5.95 0.44 12.51
C TRP A 5 -6.92 0.23 11.33
N ARG A 6 -8.03 0.99 11.27
CA ARG A 6 -8.99 0.90 10.15
C ARG A 6 -8.38 1.39 8.85
N LEU A 7 -7.61 2.47 8.88
CA LEU A 7 -6.94 2.99 7.69
C LEU A 7 -5.90 2.00 7.15
N PHE A 8 -5.13 1.38 8.05
CA PHE A 8 -4.20 0.32 7.67
C PHE A 8 -4.91 -0.87 7.01
N VAL A 9 -5.96 -1.40 7.63
CA VAL A 9 -6.73 -2.53 7.08
C VAL A 9 -7.38 -2.17 5.75
N LEU A 10 -8.00 -0.99 5.63
CA LEU A 10 -8.59 -0.52 4.37
C LEU A 10 -7.54 -0.42 3.27
N SER A 11 -6.35 0.08 3.58
CA SER A 11 -5.25 0.19 2.62
C SER A 11 -4.75 -1.18 2.18
N VAL A 12 -4.64 -2.15 3.09
CA VAL A 12 -4.27 -3.55 2.76
C VAL A 12 -5.35 -4.22 1.90
N VAL A 13 -6.63 -4.07 2.24
CA VAL A 13 -7.75 -4.61 1.45
C VAL A 13 -7.77 -4.00 0.05
N PHE A 14 -7.60 -2.68 -0.05
CA PHE A 14 -7.54 -1.97 -1.32
C PHE A 14 -6.34 -2.44 -2.16
N LEU A 15 -5.17 -2.61 -1.54
CA LEU A 15 -3.98 -3.15 -2.20
C LEU A 15 -4.22 -4.54 -2.77
N ALA A 16 -4.84 -5.43 -1.99
CA ALA A 16 -5.19 -6.77 -2.44
C ALA A 16 -6.19 -6.75 -3.61
N ALA A 17 -7.20 -5.88 -3.54
CA ALA A 17 -8.19 -5.72 -4.61
C ALA A 17 -7.55 -5.25 -5.92
N VAL A 18 -6.68 -4.21 -5.86
CA VAL A 18 -5.97 -3.70 -7.04
C VAL A 18 -5.01 -4.76 -7.60
N TRP A 19 -4.32 -5.52 -6.73
CA TRP A 19 -3.44 -6.61 -7.17
C TRP A 19 -4.21 -7.71 -7.92
N PHE A 20 -5.38 -8.09 -7.41
CA PHE A 20 -6.25 -9.07 -8.06
C PHE A 20 -6.79 -8.55 -9.39
N LEU A 21 -7.20 -7.29 -9.43
CA LEU A 21 -7.73 -6.65 -10.64
C LEU A 21 -6.67 -6.55 -11.74
N GLU A 22 -5.42 -6.24 -11.41
CA GLU A 22 -4.29 -6.27 -12.36
C GLU A 22 -4.04 -7.67 -12.92
N ARG A 23 -4.12 -8.71 -12.08
CA ARG A 23 -3.95 -10.10 -12.49
C ARG A 23 -5.06 -10.57 -13.44
N LEU A 24 -6.29 -10.08 -13.23
CA LEU A 24 -7.46 -10.47 -14.03
C LEU A 24 -7.57 -9.69 -15.34
N LEU A 25 -7.46 -8.37 -15.29
CA LEU A 25 -7.68 -7.52 -16.46
C LEU A 25 -6.48 -7.46 -17.39
N VAL A 26 -5.27 -7.59 -16.83
CA VAL A 26 -4.04 -7.27 -17.55
C VAL A 26 -2.94 -8.32 -17.36
N PRO A 27 -3.22 -9.61 -17.60
CA PRO A 27 -2.24 -10.67 -17.42
C PRO A 27 -1.09 -10.53 -18.43
N GLY A 28 0.15 -10.48 -17.93
CA GLY A 28 1.35 -10.54 -18.77
C GLY A 28 1.73 -9.25 -19.51
N ILE A 29 1.04 -8.13 -19.24
CA ILE A 29 1.46 -6.82 -19.75
C ILE A 29 2.69 -6.35 -18.99
N VAL A 30 3.79 -6.19 -19.74
CA VAL A 30 5.04 -5.63 -19.23
C VAL A 30 5.12 -4.16 -19.60
N PRO A 31 5.79 -3.33 -18.78
CA PRO A 31 5.88 -1.91 -19.08
C PRO A 31 6.60 -1.69 -20.40
N ILE A 32 6.28 -0.57 -21.07
CA ILE A 32 6.61 -0.29 -22.48
C ILE A 32 8.11 -0.49 -22.79
N ALA A 33 8.99 -0.19 -21.83
CA ALA A 33 10.44 -0.35 -21.96
C ALA A 33 10.94 -1.81 -22.04
N TRP A 34 10.10 -2.79 -21.75
CA TRP A 34 10.46 -4.21 -21.66
C TRP A 34 9.67 -5.11 -22.63
N ALA A 35 8.91 -4.52 -23.55
CA ALA A 35 8.05 -5.26 -24.47
C ALA A 35 8.79 -5.59 -25.78
N ASP A 36 9.07 -6.88 -26.02
CA ASP A 36 9.65 -7.33 -27.30
C ASP A 36 8.65 -7.24 -28.47
N HIS A 37 7.33 -7.19 -28.16
CA HIS A 37 6.24 -7.22 -29.13
C HIS A 37 5.26 -6.08 -28.86
N ARG A 38 4.58 -5.58 -29.91
CA ARG A 38 3.54 -4.55 -29.76
C ARG A 38 2.41 -5.07 -28.87
N GLN A 39 2.23 -4.42 -27.73
CA GLN A 39 1.11 -4.67 -26.83
C GLN A 39 -0.08 -3.77 -27.19
N PRO A 40 -1.32 -4.22 -26.95
CA PRO A 40 -2.50 -3.38 -27.16
C PRO A 40 -2.48 -2.17 -26.21
N LEU A 41 -2.68 -0.97 -26.76
CA LEU A 41 -2.55 0.30 -26.03
C LEU A 41 -3.44 0.37 -24.79
N TRP A 42 -4.71 -0.06 -24.91
CA TRP A 42 -5.66 -0.07 -23.80
C TRP A 42 -5.19 -0.92 -22.61
N ALA A 43 -4.48 -2.01 -22.87
CA ALA A 43 -3.99 -2.90 -21.83
C ALA A 43 -2.79 -2.27 -21.10
N VAL A 44 -1.90 -1.63 -21.85
CA VAL A 44 -0.76 -0.87 -21.30
C VAL A 44 -1.24 0.27 -20.40
N GLU A 45 -2.22 1.06 -20.87
CA GLU A 45 -2.81 2.16 -20.09
C GLU A 45 -3.46 1.65 -18.80
N THR A 46 -4.23 0.56 -18.89
CA THR A 46 -4.90 -0.04 -17.72
C THR A 46 -3.90 -0.59 -16.71
N ALA A 47 -2.85 -1.29 -17.17
CA ALA A 47 -1.76 -1.77 -16.31
C ALA A 47 -1.04 -0.60 -15.61
N PHE A 48 -0.78 0.49 -16.34
CA PHE A 48 -0.12 1.67 -15.77
C PHE A 48 -0.95 2.29 -14.64
N VAL A 49 -2.27 2.46 -14.85
CA VAL A 49 -3.18 3.01 -13.84
C VAL A 49 -3.26 2.10 -12.61
N LEU A 50 -3.45 0.79 -12.80
CA LEU A 50 -3.52 -0.18 -11.70
C LEU A 50 -2.22 -0.22 -10.90
N ARG A 51 -1.06 -0.18 -11.58
CA ARG A 51 0.24 -0.20 -10.92
C ARG A 51 0.51 1.08 -10.14
N SER A 52 0.07 2.23 -10.65
CA SER A 52 0.13 3.51 -9.94
C SER A 52 -0.73 3.49 -8.68
N LEU A 53 -1.96 2.99 -8.76
CA LEU A 53 -2.86 2.83 -7.61
C LEU A 53 -2.26 1.89 -6.56
N LYS A 54 -1.64 0.79 -6.99
CA LYS A 54 -0.96 -0.17 -6.12
C LYS A 54 0.19 0.48 -5.33
N ILE A 55 1.02 1.27 -6.01
CA ILE A 55 2.14 1.99 -5.37
C ILE A 55 1.62 3.03 -4.37
N LEU A 56 0.59 3.80 -4.73
CA LEU A 56 -0.04 4.76 -3.82
C LEU A 56 -0.62 4.08 -2.59
N ALA A 57 -1.34 2.97 -2.78
CA ALA A 57 -1.91 2.19 -1.69
C ALA A 57 -0.80 1.66 -0.76
N ALA A 58 0.27 1.10 -1.31
CA ALA A 58 1.41 0.64 -0.54
C ALA A 58 2.08 1.79 0.25
N GLY A 59 2.22 2.97 -0.36
CA GLY A 59 2.73 4.16 0.32
C GLY A 59 1.86 4.58 1.50
N ILE A 60 0.54 4.62 1.34
CA ILE A 60 -0.41 4.95 2.41
C ILE A 60 -0.37 3.91 3.53
N ALA A 61 -0.29 2.62 3.19
CA ALA A 61 -0.15 1.53 4.16
C ALA A 61 1.14 1.71 4.98
N LEU A 62 2.26 2.00 4.32
CA LEU A 62 3.55 2.22 4.97
C LEU A 62 3.53 3.44 5.89
N LEU A 63 3.00 4.58 5.43
CA LEU A 63 2.87 5.79 6.26
C LEU A 63 2.00 5.51 7.50
N SER A 64 0.86 4.84 7.31
CA SER A 64 -0.04 4.49 8.41
C SER A 64 0.63 3.57 9.44
N LEU A 65 1.47 2.63 8.98
CA LEU A 65 2.25 1.74 9.83
C LEU A 65 3.29 2.52 10.65
N VAL A 66 4.06 3.39 9.98
CA VAL A 66 5.08 4.24 10.63
C VAL A 66 4.44 5.14 11.70
N PHE A 67 3.32 5.79 11.41
CA PHE A 67 2.59 6.59 12.39
C PHE A 67 2.11 5.74 13.58
N SER A 68 1.58 4.55 13.31
CA SER A 68 1.10 3.65 14.37
C SER A 68 2.24 3.18 15.29
N LEU A 69 3.41 2.87 14.72
CA LEU A 69 4.62 2.54 15.47
C LEU A 69 5.16 3.72 16.27
N ALA A 70 5.18 4.93 15.70
CA ALA A 70 5.61 6.13 16.39
C ALA A 70 4.72 6.44 17.61
N VAL A 71 3.40 6.27 17.48
CA VAL A 71 2.45 6.43 18.59
C VAL A 71 2.66 5.34 19.65
N TRP A 72 2.89 4.09 19.23
CA TRP A 72 3.18 3.00 20.15
C TRP A 72 4.46 3.27 20.96
N GLY A 73 5.56 3.65 20.29
CA GLY A 73 6.83 3.95 20.95
C GLY A 73 6.71 5.08 21.97
N ARG A 74 5.99 6.16 21.65
CA ARG A 74 5.74 7.26 22.61
C ARG A 74 4.96 6.81 23.84
N ARG A 75 4.01 5.87 23.70
CA ARG A 75 3.26 5.33 24.84
C ARG A 75 4.15 4.53 25.78
N GLN A 76 5.05 3.71 25.23
CA GLN A 76 5.99 2.90 26.03
C GLN A 76 6.92 3.79 26.87
N VAL A 77 7.42 4.89 26.28
CA VAL A 77 8.28 5.85 26.99
C VAL A 77 7.52 6.63 28.09
N GLN A 78 6.24 6.91 27.91
CA GLN A 78 5.41 7.57 28.93
C GLN A 78 4.90 6.63 30.03
N SER A 79 4.83 5.32 29.74
CA SER A 79 4.43 4.32 30.73
C SER A 79 5.56 3.87 31.65
N GLU A 80 6.78 4.40 31.48
CA GLU A 80 7.86 4.26 32.45
C GLU A 80 7.66 5.37 33.51
N PRO A 81 7.00 5.08 34.65
CA PRO A 81 6.71 6.08 35.65
C PRO A 81 8.00 6.32 36.45
N ARG A 82 8.07 7.51 37.03
CA ARG A 82 8.99 7.91 38.10
C ARG A 82 8.78 7.05 39.35
N ASP A 83 9.08 5.75 39.27
CA ASP A 83 9.07 4.83 40.40
C ASP A 83 10.41 4.84 41.17
N LEU A 84 11.28 5.82 40.86
CA LEU A 84 12.58 6.05 41.49
C LEU A 84 12.73 7.51 41.95
N ALA A 85 11.67 8.14 42.46
CA ALA A 85 11.74 9.46 43.11
C ALA A 85 11.27 9.39 44.56
#